data_AF-A0A7K0G1E9-F1
#
_entry.id   AF-A0A7K0G1E9-F1
#
_cell.length_a   1.000
_cell.length_b   1.000
_cell.length_c   1.000
_cell.angle_alpha   90.00
_cell.angle_beta   90.00
_cell.angle_gamma   90.00
#
_symmetry.space_group_name_H-M   'P 1'
#
loop_
_entity.id
_entity.type
_entity.pdbx_description
1 polymer ?
#
loop_
_entity_poly.entity_id
_entity_poly.type
_entity_poly.pdbx_seq_one_letter_code
_entity_poly.pdbx_strand_id
1 'polypeptide(L)'
;MRKSQYKYAILSWEKNGDELTSYFDFPLEIRKIIYTTNVIESLNSGIRKFTKSKNLFPDDQAALKAVYFSVMNIPKKGKCLVRDWGKIINQFSIIFENVLKSYFRRGQLQVLNC
;
A
#
# COMPACT_ATOMS: atom_id res chain seq x y z
N MET A 1 19.71 21.26 -1.58
CA MET A 1 18.83 21.27 -0.38
C MET A 1 19.64 21.79 0.81
N ARG A 2 19.24 22.87 1.48
CA ARG A 2 19.99 23.41 2.63
C ARG A 2 19.85 22.46 3.83
N LYS A 3 20.92 21.76 4.21
CA LYS A 3 20.92 20.74 5.28
C LYS A 3 20.40 21.26 6.63
N SER A 4 20.55 22.56 6.90
CA SER A 4 20.11 23.18 8.16
C SER A 4 18.59 23.26 8.35
N GLN A 5 17.80 23.33 7.27
CA GLN A 5 16.34 23.54 7.34
C GLN A 5 15.55 22.23 7.48
N TYR A 6 16.13 21.10 7.06
CA TYR A 6 15.44 19.80 7.00
C TYR A 6 16.21 18.70 7.71
N LYS A 7 16.87 19.03 8.83
CA LYS A 7 17.75 18.12 9.56
C LYS A 7 17.07 16.79 9.90
N TYR A 8 15.84 16.81 10.41
CA TYR A 8 15.11 15.59 10.78
C TYR A 8 14.75 14.71 9.58
N ALA A 9 14.36 15.30 8.45
CA ALA A 9 14.06 14.54 7.25
C ALA A 9 15.33 13.82 6.78
N ILE A 10 16.44 14.55 6.63
CA ILE A 10 17.72 13.98 6.18
C ILE A 10 18.17 12.84 7.10
N LEU A 11 18.12 13.04 8.41
CA LEU A 11 18.49 12.00 9.38
C LEU A 11 17.62 10.74 9.27
N SER A 12 16.32 10.88 9.01
CA SER A 12 15.43 9.73 8.79
C SER A 12 15.78 8.98 7.52
N TRP A 13 16.15 9.68 6.44
CA TRP A 13 16.57 9.07 5.18
C TRP A 13 17.92 8.35 5.32
N GLU A 14 18.88 8.96 6.01
CA GLU A 14 20.19 8.35 6.27
C GLU A 14 20.05 7.11 7.17
N LYS A 15 19.22 7.19 8.21
CA LYS A 15 18.98 6.07 9.15
C LYS A 15 18.30 4.88 8.48
N ASN A 16 17.31 5.13 7.62
CA ASN A 16 16.53 4.06 6.97
C ASN A 16 17.03 3.78 5.55
N GLY A 17 18.21 4.29 5.17
CA GLY A 17 18.73 4.25 3.81
C GLY A 17 18.79 2.83 3.25
N ASP A 18 19.30 1.89 4.04
CA ASP A 18 19.44 0.48 3.64
C ASP A 18 18.09 -0.13 3.23
N GLU A 19 17.04 0.05 4.04
CA GLU A 19 15.69 -0.45 3.72
C GLU A 19 15.09 0.26 2.50
N LEU A 20 15.35 1.56 2.35
CA LEU A 20 14.85 2.34 1.23
C LEU A 20 15.55 1.98 -0.09
N THR A 21 16.80 1.51 -0.05
CA THR A 21 17.53 1.10 -1.26
C THR A 21 16.95 -0.15 -1.91
N SER A 22 16.32 -1.05 -1.14
CA SER A 22 15.64 -2.25 -1.68
C SER A 22 14.51 -1.91 -2.67
N TYR A 23 14.00 -0.67 -2.64
CA TYR A 23 13.08 -0.17 -3.66
C TYR A 23 13.67 -0.23 -5.07
N PHE A 24 14.98 -0.03 -5.22
CA PHE A 24 15.65 0.02 -6.53
C PHE A 24 15.89 -1.36 -7.15
N ASP A 25 15.74 -2.43 -6.38
CA ASP A 25 15.81 -3.81 -6.87
C ASP A 25 14.60 -4.16 -7.77
N PHE A 26 13.51 -3.36 -7.68
CA PHE A 26 12.31 -3.57 -8.49
C PHE A 26 12.41 -2.93 -9.88
N PRO A 27 11.88 -3.59 -10.93
CA PRO A 27 11.79 -3.02 -12.27
C PRO A 27 10.85 -1.79 -12.28
N LEU A 28 11.01 -0.94 -13.30
CA LEU A 28 10.36 0.36 -13.37
C LEU A 28 8.83 0.27 -13.28
N GLU A 29 8.25 -0.78 -13.86
CA GLU A 29 6.83 -1.06 -13.88
C GLU A 29 6.26 -1.31 -12.48
N ILE A 30 7.00 -2.04 -11.63
CA ILE A 30 6.61 -2.34 -10.24
C ILE A 30 6.88 -1.13 -9.35
N ARG A 31 8.02 -0.47 -9.52
CA ARG A 31 8.36 0.78 -8.84
C ARG A 31 7.27 1.83 -9.00
N LYS A 32 6.63 1.86 -10.17
CA LYS A 32 5.50 2.74 -10.46
C LYS A 32 4.30 2.54 -9.56
N ILE A 33 3.96 1.28 -9.27
CA ILE A 33 2.86 0.97 -8.36
C ILE A 33 3.25 1.34 -6.94
N ILE A 34 4.47 0.98 -6.51
CA ILE A 34 4.94 1.21 -5.14
C ILE A 34 4.99 2.71 -4.80
N TYR A 35 5.49 3.56 -5.71
CA TYR A 35 5.59 4.99 -5.42
C TYR A 35 4.23 5.70 -5.43
N THR A 36 3.20 5.14 -6.07
CA THR A 36 1.90 5.81 -6.16
C THR A 36 1.21 5.81 -4.81
N THR A 37 1.28 6.95 -4.12
CA THR A 37 0.62 7.16 -2.82
C THR A 37 -0.89 7.33 -2.94
N ASN A 38 -1.42 7.58 -4.15
CA ASN A 38 -2.83 7.82 -4.44
C ASN A 38 -3.79 6.79 -3.80
N VAL A 39 -3.41 5.51 -3.75
CA VAL A 39 -4.27 4.46 -3.17
C VAL A 39 -4.34 4.61 -1.65
N ILE A 40 -3.17 4.72 -1.00
CA ILE A 40 -3.05 4.83 0.46
C ILE A 40 -3.62 6.17 0.95
N GLU A 41 -3.33 7.27 0.25
CA GLU A 41 -3.87 8.60 0.55
C GLU A 41 -5.39 8.65 0.37
N SER A 42 -5.93 8.04 -0.69
CA SER A 42 -7.38 7.95 -0.90
C SER A 42 -8.06 7.15 0.22
N LEU A 43 -7.43 6.05 0.68
CA LEU A 43 -7.91 5.27 1.82
C LEU A 43 -7.88 6.09 3.12
N ASN A 44 -6.73 6.69 3.45
CA ASN A 44 -6.55 7.51 4.64
C ASN A 44 -7.50 8.72 4.66
N SER A 45 -7.73 9.34 3.51
CA SER A 45 -8.71 10.43 3.37
C SER A 45 -10.13 9.95 3.66
N GLY A 46 -10.51 8.77 3.17
CA GLY A 46 -11.80 8.13 3.48
C GLY A 46 -11.98 7.85 4.97
N ILE A 47 -10.97 7.27 5.61
CA ILE A 47 -10.97 6.99 7.05
C ILE A 47 -11.09 8.30 7.84
N ARG A 48 -10.26 9.30 7.54
CA ARG A 48 -10.29 10.62 8.20
C ARG A 48 -11.63 11.31 8.05
N LYS A 49 -12.30 11.20 6.90
CA LYS A 49 -13.63 11.76 6.68
C LYS A 49 -14.67 11.14 7.63
N PHE A 50 -14.59 9.83 7.85
CA PHE A 50 -15.51 9.10 8.72
C PHE A 50 -15.26 9.39 10.20
N THR A 51 -13.99 9.53 10.60
CA THR A 51 -13.61 9.78 12.00
C THR A 51 -13.64 11.27 12.38
N LYS A 52 -13.72 12.19 11.42
CA LYS A 52 -13.72 13.65 11.68
C LYS A 52 -14.81 14.11 12.67
N SER A 53 -15.96 13.44 12.71
CA SER A 53 -17.09 13.79 13.60
C SER A 53 -17.00 13.15 14.99
N LYS A 54 -16.05 12.23 15.20
CA LYS A 54 -15.89 11.48 16.45
C LYS A 54 -14.63 11.94 17.16
N ASN A 55 -14.79 12.73 18.22
CA ASN A 55 -13.67 13.23 19.03
C ASN A 55 -13.12 12.19 20.01
N LEU A 56 -13.95 11.21 20.42
CA LEU A 56 -13.57 10.13 21.34
C LEU A 56 -14.35 8.86 20.98
N PHE A 57 -13.70 7.71 21.16
CA PHE A 57 -14.36 6.40 21.11
C PHE A 57 -14.55 5.87 22.54
N PRO A 58 -15.69 5.25 22.85
CA PRO A 58 -15.96 4.72 24.19
C PRO A 58 -15.15 3.47 24.55
N ASP A 59 -14.70 2.72 23.56
CA ASP A 59 -13.89 1.49 23.71
C ASP A 59 -13.09 1.23 22.41
N ASP A 60 -12.03 0.42 22.51
CA ASP A 60 -11.18 0.04 21.38
C ASP A 60 -11.97 -0.71 20.30
N GLN A 61 -12.95 -1.53 20.69
CA GLN A 61 -13.83 -2.21 19.73
C GLN A 61 -14.69 -1.24 18.93
N ALA A 62 -15.09 -0.12 19.54
CA ALA A 62 -15.85 0.92 18.84
C ALA A 62 -14.97 1.64 17.79
N ALA A 63 -13.71 1.90 18.12
CA ALA A 63 -12.74 2.46 17.18
C ALA A 63 -12.48 1.50 16.00
N LEU A 64 -12.28 0.21 16.28
CA LEU A 64 -12.05 -0.81 15.25
C LEU A 64 -13.26 -0.96 14.31
N LYS A 65 -14.48 -1.02 14.87
CA LYS A 65 -15.72 -1.05 14.06
C LYS A 65 -15.87 0.20 13.20
N ALA A 66 -15.52 1.38 13.72
CA ALA A 66 -15.59 2.62 12.95
C ALA A 66 -14.63 2.59 11.75
N VAL A 67 -13.39 2.10 11.93
CA VAL A 67 -12.46 1.92 10.82
C VAL A 67 -12.99 0.89 9.82
N TYR A 68 -13.49 -0.26 10.29
CA TYR A 68 -14.07 -1.28 9.43
C TYR A 68 -15.22 -0.73 8.55
N PHE A 69 -16.19 -0.05 9.16
CA PHE A 69 -17.28 0.57 8.41
C PHE A 69 -16.80 1.68 7.49
N SER A 70 -15.77 2.45 7.88
CA SER A 70 -15.20 3.46 7.00
C SER A 70 -14.65 2.85 5.72
N VAL A 71 -13.93 1.73 5.81
CA VAL A 71 -13.39 1.01 4.66
C VAL A 71 -14.51 0.41 3.80
N MET A 72 -15.52 -0.20 4.42
CA MET A 72 -16.66 -0.77 3.70
C MET A 72 -17.50 0.26 2.95
N ASN A 73 -17.58 1.49 3.47
CA ASN A 73 -18.31 2.59 2.85
C ASN A 73 -17.49 3.36 1.80
N ILE A 74 -16.20 3.10 1.65
CA ILE A 74 -15.43 3.71 0.54
C ILE A 74 -16.01 3.15 -0.76
N PRO A 75 -16.55 4.00 -1.64
CA PRO A 75 -17.12 3.53 -2.89
C PRO A 75 -16.05 2.79 -3.66
N LYS A 76 -16.38 1.60 -4.16
CA LYS A 76 -15.52 0.88 -5.11
C LYS A 76 -15.33 1.80 -6.31
N LYS A 77 -14.18 2.47 -6.42
CA LYS A 77 -13.81 3.15 -7.65
C LYS A 77 -13.81 2.06 -8.74
N GLY A 78 -14.67 2.23 -9.75
CA GLY A 78 -14.81 1.27 -10.85
C GLY A 78 -13.47 0.98 -11.51
N LYS A 79 -13.37 -0.20 -12.16
CA LYS A 79 -12.17 -0.82 -12.76
C LYS A 79 -11.10 0.18 -13.23
N CYS A 80 -10.31 0.73 -12.31
CA CYS A 80 -9.07 1.41 -12.65
C CYS A 80 -8.07 0.30 -12.92
N LEU A 81 -8.04 -0.14 -14.18
CA LEU A 81 -7.02 -1.04 -14.66
C LEU A 81 -5.68 -0.34 -14.46
N VAL A 82 -4.84 -0.89 -13.58
CA VAL A 82 -3.44 -0.48 -13.51
C VAL A 82 -2.90 -0.57 -14.94
N ARG A 83 -2.36 0.53 -15.45
CA ARG A 83 -1.82 0.56 -16.83
C ARG A 83 -0.75 -0.51 -16.94
N ASP A 84 -0.75 -1.27 -18.04
CA ASP A 84 0.21 -2.35 -18.29
C ASP A 84 0.18 -3.49 -17.23
N TRP A 85 -0.97 -3.74 -16.58
CA TRP A 85 -1.10 -4.77 -15.54
C TRP A 85 -0.54 -6.15 -15.93
N GLY A 86 -0.74 -6.59 -17.18
CA GLY A 86 -0.19 -7.85 -17.67
C GLY A 86 1.34 -7.91 -17.65
N LYS A 87 2.03 -6.81 -18.00
CA LYS A 87 3.49 -6.73 -17.92
C LYS A 87 3.97 -6.76 -16.47
N ILE A 88 3.26 -6.05 -15.59
CA ILE A 88 3.57 -5.99 -14.16
C ILE A 88 3.44 -7.37 -13.53
N ILE A 89 2.34 -8.09 -13.78
CA ILE A 89 2.14 -9.45 -13.27
C ILE A 89 3.25 -10.38 -13.78
N ASN A 90 3.64 -10.29 -15.05
CA ASN A 90 4.71 -11.14 -15.58
C ASN A 90 6.04 -10.90 -14.86
N GLN A 91 6.43 -9.63 -14.69
CA GLN A 91 7.65 -9.28 -13.94
C GLN A 91 7.58 -9.72 -12.47
N PHE A 92 6.43 -9.49 -11.83
CA PHE A 92 6.20 -9.91 -10.45
C PHE A 92 6.28 -11.44 -10.29
N SER A 93 5.74 -12.19 -11.25
CA SER A 93 5.73 -13.65 -11.22
C SER A 93 7.14 -14.23 -11.34
N ILE A 94 8.03 -13.58 -12.12
CA ILE A 94 9.43 -13.96 -12.24
C ILE A 94 10.18 -13.67 -10.94
N ILE A 95 10.04 -12.45 -10.38
CA ILE A 95 10.75 -12.06 -9.16
C ILE A 95 10.33 -12.91 -7.95
N PHE A 96 9.03 -13.23 -7.84
CA PHE A 96 8.46 -13.92 -6.69
C PHE A 96 8.09 -15.38 -6.96
N GLU A 97 8.70 -16.01 -7.96
CA GLU A 97 8.36 -17.37 -8.40
C GLU A 97 8.35 -18.38 -7.24
N ASN A 98 9.40 -18.37 -6.42
CA ASN A 98 9.54 -19.30 -5.28
C ASN A 98 8.47 -19.07 -4.21
N VAL A 99 8.12 -17.80 -3.97
CA VAL A 99 7.09 -17.41 -3.02
C VAL A 99 5.73 -17.90 -3.53
N LEU A 100 5.40 -17.65 -4.79
CA LEU A 100 4.14 -18.07 -5.41
C LEU A 100 4.01 -19.60 -5.41
N LYS A 101 5.06 -20.33 -5.79
CA LYS A 101 5.09 -21.81 -5.71
C LYS A 101 4.77 -22.32 -4.30
N SER A 102 5.25 -21.63 -3.26
CA SER A 102 4.96 -21.99 -1.86
C SER A 102 3.50 -21.79 -1.47
N TYR A 103 2.82 -20.78 -2.03
CA TYR A 103 1.40 -20.51 -1.76
C TYR A 103 0.48 -21.44 -2.54
N PHE A 104 0.84 -21.79 -3.78
CA PHE A 104 0.14 -22.82 -4.55
C PHE A 104 0.19 -24.18 -3.86
N ARG A 105 1.36 -24.60 -3.34
CA ARG A 105 1.49 -25.86 -2.57
C ARG A 105 0.67 -25.89 -1.29
N ARG A 106 0.41 -24.73 -0.68
CA ARG A 106 -0.39 -24.60 0.55
C ARG A 106 -1.89 -24.44 0.28
N GLY A 107 -2.32 -24.44 -0.99
CA GLY A 107 -3.73 -24.24 -1.35
C GLY A 107 -4.29 -22.86 -0.99
N GLN A 108 -3.42 -21.86 -0.78
CA GLN A 108 -3.80 -20.53 -0.27
C GLN A 108 -4.05 -19.48 -1.36
N LEU A 109 -3.76 -19.80 -2.62
CA LEU A 109 -4.06 -18.92 -3.75
C LEU A 109 -5.34 -19.42 -4.46
N GLN A 110 -6.47 -18.76 -4.20
CA GLN A 110 -7.54 -18.74 -5.19
C GLN A 110 -7.18 -17.66 -6.20
N VAL A 111 -6.95 -18.06 -7.45
CA VAL A 111 -6.80 -17.09 -8.55
C VAL A 111 -8.15 -16.40 -8.69
N LEU A 112 -8.29 -15.25 -8.05
CA LEU A 112 -9.36 -14.31 -8.34
C LEU A 112 -9.09 -13.79 -9.74
N ASN A 113 -9.66 -14.48 -10.73
CA ASN A 113 -9.90 -13.88 -12.04
C ASN A 113 -10.79 -12.65 -11.79
N CYS A 114 -10.29 -11.48 -12.19
CA CYS A 114 -11.11 -10.28 -12.30
C CYS A 114 -12.25 -10.47 -13.31
#